data_AF-A0A8J7ZU91-F1
#
_entry.id   AF-A0A8J7ZU91-F1
#
_cell.length_a   1.000
_cell.length_b   1.000
_cell.length_c   1.000
_cell.angle_alpha   90.00
_cell.angle_beta   90.00
_cell.angle_gamma   90.00
#
_symmetry.space_group_name_H-M   'P 1'
#
loop_
_entity.id
_entity.type
_entity.pdbx_description
1 polymer ?
#
loop_
_entity_poly.entity_id
_entity_poly.type
_entity_poly.pdbx_seq_one_letter_code
_entity_poly.pdbx_strand_id
1 'polypeptide(L)'
;MSERTVDRGRRRFDGATLHGYLRLVVYTLAALLAFALLAVGTVAIIAELKGTWHWAIHLESTVSYVGLFIYYLLYALVPLFGLLLVSRWWVDA
;
A
#
# COMPACT_ATOMS: atom_id res chain seq x y z
N MET A 1 -32.76 -21.72 31.42
CA MET A 1 -31.52 -20.93 31.41
C MET A 1 -30.76 -21.23 30.10
N SER A 2 -31.39 -20.95 28.96
CA SER A 2 -30.94 -20.03 27.90
C SER A 2 -29.63 -20.40 27.17
N GLU A 3 -29.68 -21.39 26.29
CA GLU A 3 -28.68 -21.62 25.21
C GLU A 3 -28.50 -20.41 24.27
N ARG A 4 -29.40 -19.41 24.32
CA ARG A 4 -29.32 -18.19 23.50
C ARG A 4 -28.21 -17.21 23.89
N THR A 5 -27.49 -17.44 24.99
CA THR A 5 -26.40 -16.56 25.41
C THR A 5 -25.02 -17.00 24.89
N VAL A 6 -24.88 -18.24 24.40
CA VAL A 6 -23.59 -18.75 23.88
C VAL A 6 -23.27 -18.19 22.49
N ASP A 7 -24.27 -17.72 21.74
CA ASP A 7 -24.10 -17.21 20.38
C ASP A 7 -23.66 -15.74 20.31
N ARG A 8 -23.56 -15.04 21.44
CA ARG A 8 -23.15 -13.62 21.49
C ARG A 8 -21.64 -13.39 21.39
N GLY A 9 -20.84 -14.44 21.52
CA GLY A 9 -19.37 -14.36 21.44
C GLY A 9 -18.81 -14.45 20.02
N ARG A 10 -19.63 -14.83 19.04
CA ARG A 10 -19.17 -15.13 17.67
C ARG A 10 -19.37 -13.93 16.74
N ARG A 11 -18.85 -12.77 17.12
CA ARG A 11 -18.48 -11.73 16.14
C ARG A 11 -17.26 -12.23 15.36
N ARG A 12 -17.48 -13.26 14.54
CA ARG A 12 -16.59 -13.62 13.44
C ARG A 12 -16.44 -12.35 12.61
N PHE A 13 -15.22 -11.87 12.45
CA PHE A 13 -14.91 -11.03 11.30
C PHE A 13 -15.41 -11.81 10.08
N ASP A 14 -16.49 -11.34 9.47
CA ASP A 14 -17.04 -11.94 8.26
C ASP A 14 -15.95 -11.88 7.18
N GLY A 15 -15.74 -12.98 6.46
CA GLY A 15 -14.69 -13.11 5.45
C GLY A 15 -14.78 -12.02 4.38
N ALA A 16 -16.01 -11.63 4.04
CA ALA A 16 -16.27 -10.52 3.12
C ALA A 16 -15.81 -9.16 3.69
N THR A 17 -16.02 -8.92 4.98
CA THR A 17 -15.59 -7.70 5.65
C THR A 17 -14.06 -7.63 5.73
N LEU A 18 -13.40 -8.74 6.08
CA LEU A 18 -11.93 -8.82 6.11
C LEU A 18 -11.32 -8.62 4.71
N HIS A 19 -11.89 -9.25 3.69
CA HIS A 19 -11.49 -9.05 2.30
C HIS A 19 -11.65 -7.59 1.87
N GLY A 20 -12.75 -6.94 2.27
CA GLY A 20 -12.98 -5.52 2.03
C GLY A 20 -11.88 -4.62 2.62
N TYR A 21 -11.48 -4.86 3.87
CA TYR A 21 -10.37 -4.12 4.49
C TYR A 21 -9.03 -4.40 3.81
N LEU A 22 -8.74 -5.65 3.49
CA LEU A 22 -7.51 -6.02 2.78
C LEU A 22 -7.42 -5.31 1.43
N ARG A 23 -8.52 -5.28 0.67
CA ARG A 23 -8.61 -4.56 -0.60
C ARG A 23 -8.35 -3.07 -0.44
N LEU A 24 -8.98 -2.44 0.56
CA LEU A 24 -8.78 -1.02 0.85
C LEU A 24 -7.31 -0.70 1.15
N VAL A 25 -6.68 -1.49 2.02
CA VAL A 25 -5.26 -1.31 2.37
C VAL A 25 -4.37 -1.45 1.14
N VAL A 26 -4.52 -2.54 0.37
CA VAL A 26 -3.72 -2.78 -0.85
C VAL A 26 -3.86 -1.63 -1.84
N TYR A 27 -5.08 -1.16 -2.12
CA TYR A 27 -5.29 -0.03 -3.03
C TYR A 27 -4.71 1.28 -2.51
N THR A 28 -4.76 1.50 -1.20
CA THR A 28 -4.15 2.68 -0.58
C THR A 28 -2.62 2.65 -0.72
N LEU A 29 -1.99 1.50 -0.43
CA LEU A 29 -0.55 1.32 -0.58
C LEU A 29 -0.12 1.44 -2.06
N ALA A 30 -0.90 0.89 -2.99
CA ALA A 30 -0.63 1.02 -4.42
C ALA A 30 -0.76 2.49 -4.90
N ALA A 31 -1.76 3.23 -4.41
CA ALA A 31 -1.91 4.65 -4.71
C ALA A 31 -0.74 5.47 -4.15
N LEU A 32 -0.28 5.17 -2.94
CA LEU A 32 0.91 5.79 -2.35
C LEU A 32 2.17 5.49 -3.16
N LEU A 33 2.31 4.28 -3.69
CA LEU A 33 3.44 3.91 -4.54
C LEU A 33 3.42 4.72 -5.84
N ALA A 34 2.27 4.80 -6.50
CA ALA A 34 2.11 5.60 -7.72
C ALA A 34 2.41 7.08 -7.46
N PHE A 35 1.92 7.63 -6.34
CA PHE A 35 2.18 9.01 -5.96
C PHE A 35 3.67 9.25 -5.67
N ALA A 36 4.35 8.33 -4.97
CA ALA A 36 5.78 8.43 -4.70
C ALA A 36 6.61 8.41 -5.98
N LEU A 37 6.29 7.50 -6.91
CA LEU A 37 6.96 7.44 -8.22
C LEU A 37 6.71 8.70 -9.05
N LEU A 38 5.49 9.25 -9.02
CA LEU A 38 5.17 10.50 -9.69
C LEU A 38 5.97 11.67 -9.11
N ALA A 39 6.10 11.75 -7.78
CA ALA A 39 6.90 12.78 -7.11
C ALA A 39 8.38 12.70 -7.52
N VAL A 40 8.98 11.49 -7.46
CA VAL A 40 10.38 11.26 -7.90
C VAL A 40 10.56 11.64 -9.36
N GLY A 41 9.66 11.18 -10.25
CA GLY A 41 9.71 11.49 -11.67
C GLY A 41 9.58 12.99 -11.96
N THR A 42 8.72 13.69 -11.21
CA THR A 42 8.57 15.14 -11.31
C THR A 42 9.85 15.87 -10.95
N VAL A 43 10.47 15.51 -9.82
CA VAL A 43 11.75 16.12 -9.39
C VAL A 43 12.86 15.81 -10.40
N ALA A 44 12.91 14.59 -10.94
CA ALA A 44 13.87 14.22 -11.97
C ALA A 44 13.74 15.09 -13.23
N ILE A 45 12.52 15.30 -13.73
CA ILE A 45 12.28 16.17 -14.89
C ILE A 45 12.71 17.61 -14.58
N ILE A 46 12.35 18.15 -13.41
CA ILE A 46 12.73 19.52 -13.04
C ILE A 46 14.25 19.66 -12.93
N ALA A 47 14.93 18.68 -12.34
CA ALA A 47 16.37 18.69 -12.19
C ALA A 47 17.09 18.68 -13.54
N GLU A 48 16.63 17.87 -14.48
CA GLU A 48 17.15 17.83 -15.86
C GLU A 48 16.92 19.18 -16.57
N LEU A 49 15.70 19.73 -16.50
CA LEU A 49 15.36 21.00 -17.16
C LEU A 49 16.12 22.20 -16.60
N LYS A 50 16.39 22.20 -15.29
CA LYS A 50 17.11 23.30 -14.63
C LYS A 50 18.62 23.14 -14.78
N GLY A 51 19.13 21.91 -14.78
CA GLY A 51 20.56 21.61 -14.97
C GLY A 51 21.49 22.27 -13.94
N THR A 52 20.97 22.79 -12.82
CA THR A 52 21.80 23.47 -11.81
C THR A 52 22.21 22.52 -10.70
N TRP A 53 23.36 22.81 -10.10
CA TRP A 53 23.87 22.06 -8.95
C TRP A 53 22.86 21.95 -7.80
N HIS A 54 22.10 23.03 -7.54
CA HIS A 54 21.08 23.03 -6.50
C HIS A 54 20.02 21.95 -6.76
N TRP A 55 19.55 21.80 -8.00
CA TRP A 55 18.54 20.79 -8.33
C TRP A 55 19.09 19.37 -8.40
N ALA A 56 20.37 19.19 -8.73
CA ALA A 56 21.01 17.87 -8.66
C ALA A 56 20.99 17.30 -7.23
N ILE A 57 21.23 18.13 -6.21
CA ILE A 57 21.13 17.72 -4.79
C ILE A 57 19.69 17.36 -4.41
N HIS A 58 18.71 18.13 -4.90
CA HIS A 58 17.30 17.81 -4.66
C HIS A 58 16.95 16.45 -5.26
N LEU A 59 17.47 16.12 -6.44
CA LEU A 59 17.25 14.82 -7.06
C LEU A 59 17.89 13.69 -6.25
N GLU A 60 19.16 13.81 -5.87
CA GLU A 60 19.89 12.78 -5.12
C GLU A 60 19.21 12.46 -3.78
N SER A 61 18.86 13.51 -3.03
CA SER A 61 18.14 13.37 -1.75
C SER A 61 16.73 12.82 -1.93
N THR A 62 15.99 13.25 -2.96
CA THR A 62 14.65 12.73 -3.27
C THR A 62 14.71 11.23 -3.58
N VAL A 63 15.64 10.80 -4.44
CA VAL A 63 15.82 9.38 -4.76
C VAL A 63 16.22 8.59 -3.51
N SER A 64 17.09 9.12 -2.66
CA SER A 64 17.53 8.43 -1.44
C SER A 64 16.40 8.23 -0.44
N TYR A 65 15.69 9.30 -0.07
CA TYR A 65 14.63 9.22 0.95
C TYR A 65 13.36 8.53 0.42
N VAL A 66 12.91 8.90 -0.78
CA VAL A 66 11.71 8.30 -1.37
C VAL A 66 11.98 6.87 -1.82
N GLY A 67 13.20 6.55 -2.28
CA GLY A 67 13.60 5.18 -2.60
C GLY A 67 13.52 4.25 -1.38
N LEU A 68 13.99 4.70 -0.21
CA LEU A 68 13.85 3.94 1.04
C LEU A 68 12.38 3.78 1.44
N PHE A 69 11.56 4.82 1.29
CA PHE A 69 10.13 4.73 1.53
C PHE A 69 9.46 3.71 0.59
N ILE A 70 9.75 3.76 -0.71
CA ILE A 70 9.25 2.82 -1.72
C ILE A 70 9.66 1.38 -1.36
N TYR A 71 10.89 1.16 -0.91
CA TYR A 71 11.37 -0.15 -0.48
C TYR A 71 10.46 -0.74 0.61
N TYR A 72 10.22 0.00 1.70
CA TYR A 72 9.35 -0.47 2.79
C TYR A 72 7.89 -0.60 2.34
N LEU A 73 7.44 0.30 1.46
CA LEU A 73 6.10 0.25 0.90
C LEU A 73 5.89 -1.03 0.07
N LEU A 74 6.85 -1.41 -0.78
CA LEU A 74 6.81 -2.66 -1.54
C LEU A 74 6.90 -3.89 -0.64
N TYR A 75 7.75 -3.83 0.39
CA TYR A 75 7.87 -4.90 1.38
C TYR A 75 6.53 -5.23 2.05
N ALA A 76 5.66 -4.23 2.26
CA ALA A 76 4.30 -4.43 2.76
C ALA A 76 3.28 -4.75 1.64
N LEU A 77 3.32 -4.01 0.54
CA LEU A 77 2.35 -4.10 -0.54
C LEU A 77 2.37 -5.47 -1.23
N VAL A 78 3.55 -5.99 -1.57
CA VAL A 78 3.69 -7.26 -2.30
C VAL A 78 3.04 -8.43 -1.54
N PRO A 79 3.33 -8.70 -0.25
CA PRO A 79 2.69 -9.79 0.47
C PRO A 79 1.19 -9.55 0.68
N LEU A 80 0.75 -8.33 0.96
CA LEU A 80 -0.67 -8.00 1.13
C LEU A 80 -1.46 -8.17 -0.18
N PHE A 81 -0.86 -7.81 -1.31
CA PHE A 81 -1.43 -8.04 -2.63
C PHE A 81 -1.57 -9.55 -2.90
N GLY A 82 -0.55 -10.34 -2.57
CA GLY A 82 -0.62 -11.81 -2.63
C GLY A 82 -1.78 -12.37 -1.77
N LEU A 83 -1.91 -11.89 -0.53
CA LEU A 83 -3.02 -12.25 0.35
C LEU A 83 -4.37 -11.83 -0.24
N LEU A 84 -4.47 -10.68 -0.89
CA LEU A 84 -5.70 -10.22 -1.52
C LEU A 84 -6.14 -11.20 -2.62
N LEU A 85 -5.20 -11.61 -3.47
CA LEU A 85 -5.45 -12.59 -4.53
C LEU A 85 -5.91 -13.94 -3.95
N VAL A 86 -5.24 -14.42 -2.90
CA VAL A 86 -5.60 -15.69 -2.25
C VAL A 86 -6.97 -15.58 -1.56
N SER A 87 -7.23 -14.50 -0.83
CA SER A 87 -8.48 -14.30 -0.09
C SER A 87 -9.72 -14.30 -0.99
N ARG A 88 -9.57 -13.89 -2.26
CA ARG A 88 -10.65 -13.95 -3.24
C ARG A 88 -11.23 -15.36 -3.40
N TRP A 89 -10.37 -16.38 -3.45
CA TRP A 89 -10.80 -17.78 -3.60
C TRP A 89 -11.64 -18.28 -2.42
N TRP A 90 -11.51 -17.67 -1.24
CA TRP A 90 -12.28 -18.04 -0.06
C TRP A 90 -13.62 -17.30 0.04
N VAL A 91 -13.75 -16.15 -0.61
CA VAL A 91 -14.99 -15.36 -0.66
C VAL A 91 -15.88 -15.80 -1.82
N ASP A 92 -15.28 -16.23 -2.94
CA ASP A 92 -15.98 -16.70 -4.14
C ASP A 92 -16.43 -18.18 -4.05
N ALA A 93 -15.99 -18.94 -3.04
CA ALA A 93 -16.30 -20.37 -2.82
C ALA A 93 -17.49 -20.59 -1.88
#